data_AF-A0A7C4FAX2-F1
#
_entry.id   AF-A0A7C4FAX2-F1
#
_cell.length_a   1.000
_cell.length_b   1.000
_cell.length_c   1.000
_cell.angle_alpha   90.00
_cell.angle_beta   90.00
_cell.angle_gamma   90.00
#
_symmetry.space_group_name_H-M   'P 1'
#
loop_
_entity.id
_entity.type
_entity.pdbx_description
1 polymer ?
#
loop_
_entity_poly.entity_id
_entity_poly.type
_entity_poly.pdbx_seq_one_letter_code
_entity_poly.pdbx_strand_id
1 'polypeptide(L)' 'MESFARSPEGVELATLCLDCGYKLAENPRDLTRDQILFLIAALAYRAEQLNQSRLASEGITRIMVSESEE' A
#
# COMPACT_ATOMS: atom_id res chain seq x y z
N MET A 1 5.81 15.49 -0.57
CA MET A 1 6.14 14.05 -0.49
C MET A 1 4.89 13.19 -0.49
N GLU A 2 3.91 13.46 0.37
CA GLU A 2 2.65 12.71 0.41
C GLU A 2 1.88 12.73 -0.93
N SER A 3 1.85 13.86 -1.63
CA SER A 3 1.23 13.98 -2.95
C SER A 3 1.86 13.04 -3.98
N PHE A 4 3.19 12.89 -3.96
CA PHE A 4 3.91 11.98 -4.82
C PHE A 4 3.69 10.53 -4.41
N ALA A 5 3.74 10.20 -3.12
CA ALA A 5 3.51 8.84 -2.63
C ALA A 5 2.10 8.29 -2.97
N ARG A 6 1.13 9.18 -3.23
CA ARG A 6 -0.24 8.85 -3.66
C ARG A 6 -0.42 8.88 -5.19
N SER A 7 0.58 9.32 -5.96
CA SER A 7 0.51 9.29 -7.43
C SER A 7 0.72 7.85 -7.94
N PRO A 8 0.30 7.53 -9.17
CA PRO A 8 0.54 6.21 -9.77
C PRO A 8 2.03 5.82 -9.72
N GLU A 9 2.92 6.74 -10.09
CA GLU A 9 4.37 6.52 -10.09
C GLU A 9 4.91 6.28 -8.68
N GLY A 10 4.41 7.02 -7.69
CA GLY A 10 4.76 6.82 -6.28
C GLY A 10 4.28 5.47 -5.75
N VAL A 11 3.08 5.03 -6.13
CA VAL A 11 2.52 3.72 -5.75
C VAL A 11 3.32 2.58 -6.38
N GLU A 12 3.70 2.70 -7.65
CA GLU A 12 4.57 1.73 -8.32
C GLU A 12 5.93 1.63 -7.63
N LEU A 13 6.59 2.77 -7.38
CA LEU A 13 7.88 2.78 -6.69
C LEU A 13 7.77 2.22 -5.27
N ALA A 14 6.69 2.54 -4.54
CA ALA A 14 6.43 1.99 -3.21
C ALA A 14 6.26 0.47 -3.25
N THR A 15 5.57 -0.06 -4.26
CA THR A 15 5.39 -1.51 -4.47
C THR A 15 6.73 -2.19 -4.72
N LEU A 16 7.56 -1.61 -5.60
CA LEU A 16 8.90 -2.12 -5.85
C LEU A 16 9.72 -2.17 -4.54
N CYS A 17 9.70 -1.10 -3.74
CA CYS A 17 10.50 -1.01 -2.52
C CYS A 17 9.99 -1.92 -1.39
N LEU A 18 8.69 -1.89 -1.12
CA LEU A 18 8.08 -2.52 0.06
C LEU A 18 7.72 -3.98 -0.16
N ASP A 19 7.37 -4.38 -1.38
CA ASP A 19 6.93 -5.75 -1.67
C ASP A 19 7.94 -6.54 -2.51
N CYS A 20 8.63 -5.89 -3.45
CA CYS A 20 9.55 -6.57 -4.36
C CYS A 20 11.02 -6.50 -3.94
N GLY A 21 11.32 -5.84 -2.81
CA GLY A 21 12.68 -5.74 -2.27
C GLY A 21 13.63 -4.84 -3.08
N TYR A 22 13.10 -3.96 -3.93
CA TYR A 22 13.88 -2.96 -4.63
C TYR A 22 14.53 -2.01 -3.62
N LYS A 23 15.82 -1.71 -3.82
CA LYS A 23 16.59 -0.86 -2.92
C LYS A 23 16.77 0.53 -3.52
N LEU A 24 16.38 1.57 -2.77
CA LEU A 24 16.65 2.97 -3.12
C LEU A 24 18.12 3.37 -2.91
N ALA A 25 18.86 2.59 -2.11
CA ALA A 25 20.28 2.74 -1.85
C ALA A 25 20.89 1.39 -1.46
N GLU A 26 22.19 1.19 -1.71
CA GLU A 26 22.90 -0.06 -1.40
C GLU A 26 22.88 -0.39 0.09
N ASN A 27 23.08 0.61 0.95
CA ASN A 27 22.97 0.48 2.40
C ASN A 27 21.89 1.42 2.95
N PRO A 28 21.16 1.04 4.02
CA PRO A 28 20.15 1.91 4.64
C PRO A 28 20.67 3.27 5.11
N ARG A 29 21.95 3.34 5.51
CA ARG A 29 22.61 4.59 5.93
C ARG A 29 22.79 5.61 4.80
N ASP A 30 22.73 5.14 3.56
CA ASP A 30 22.94 5.96 2.36
C ASP A 30 21.60 6.56 1.87
N LEU A 31 20.47 6.25 2.54
CA LEU A 31 19.18 6.82 2.20
C LEU A 31 19.17 8.32 2.44
N THR A 32 18.75 9.07 1.42
CA THR A 32 18.53 10.50 1.57
C THR A 32 17.28 10.76 2.42
N ARG A 33 17.20 11.96 3.00
CA ARG A 33 16.00 12.40 3.73
C ARG A 33 14.73 12.24 2.88
N ASP A 34 14.80 12.58 1.60
CA ASP A 34 13.64 12.49 0.70
C ASP A 34 13.20 11.05 0.45
N GLN A 35 14.16 10.12 0.30
CA GLN A 35 13.85 8.69 0.18
C GLN A 35 13.21 8.14 1.46
N ILE A 36 13.70 8.56 2.63
CA ILE A 36 13.11 8.18 3.92
C ILE A 36 11.67 8.73 4.04
N LEU A 37 11.48 10.02 3.74
CA LEU A 37 10.17 10.65 3.79
C LEU A 37 9.18 10.02 2.81
N PHE A 38 9.66 9.63 1.62
CA PHE A 38 8.87 8.89 0.65
C PHE A 38 8.40 7.54 1.22
N LEU A 39 9.30 6.73 1.76
CA LEU A 39 8.98 5.42 2.31
C LEU A 39 7.97 5.51 3.47
N ILE A 40 8.13 6.51 4.35
CA ILE A 40 7.18 6.75 5.46
C ILE A 40 5.80 7.12 4.90
N ALA A 41 5.73 8.06 3.96
CA ALA A 41 4.46 8.49 3.36
C ALA A 41 3.77 7.34 2.61
N ALA A 42 4.54 6.55 1.86
CA ALA A 42 4.03 5.38 1.13
C ALA A 42 3.48 4.30 2.08
N LEU A 43 4.20 4.01 3.17
CA LEU A 43 3.73 3.07 4.19
C LEU A 43 2.45 3.56 4.88
N ALA A 44 2.39 4.84 5.24
CA ALA A 44 1.21 5.43 5.86
C ALA A 44 -0.02 5.37 4.94
N TYR A 45 0.17 5.70 3.66
CA TYR A 45 -0.90 5.59 2.66
C TYR A 45 -1.40 4.15 2.50
N ARG A 46 -0.51 3.17 2.48
CA ARG A 46 -0.91 1.75 2.42
C ARG A 46 -1.66 1.28 3.67
N ALA A 47 -1.24 1.71 4.85
CA ALA A 47 -1.95 1.42 6.09
C ALA A 47 -3.36 2.01 6.07
N GLU A 48 -3.52 3.24 5.55
CA GLU A 48 -4.82 3.88 5.33
C GLU A 48 -5.71 3.07 4.37
N GLN A 49 -5.17 2.66 3.21
CA GLN A 49 -5.89 1.86 2.22
C GLN A 49 -6.34 0.50 2.78
N LEU A 50 -5.47 -0.18 3.54
CA LEU A 50 -5.81 -1.45 4.20
C LEU A 50 -6.92 -1.27 5.23
N ASN A 51 -6.87 -0.20 6.03
CA ASN A 51 -7.92 0.08 6.99
C ASN A 51 -9.26 0.42 6.31
N GLN A 52 -9.23 1.19 5.22
CA GLN A 52 -10.42 1.47 4.41
C GLN A 52 -11.00 0.20 3.78
N SER A 53 -10.14 -0.68 3.24
CA SER A 53 -10.56 -1.97 2.68
C SER A 53 -11.21 -2.87 3.74
N ARG A 54 -10.67 -2.89 4.96
CA ARG A 54 -11.26 -3.62 6.09
C ARG A 54 -12.66 -3.10 6.44
N LEU A 55 -12.81 -1.78 6.58
CA LEU A 55 -14.10 -1.16 6.88
C LEU A 55 -15.11 -1.36 5.73
N ALA A 56 -14.65 -1.30 4.48
CA ALA A 56 -15.48 -1.61 3.33
C ALA A 56 -15.95 -3.08 3.37
N SER A 57 -15.07 -4.02 3.74
CA SER A 57 -15.43 -5.44 3.88
C SER A 57 -16.46 -5.71 4.98
N GLU A 58 -16.54 -4.88 6.02
CA GLU A 58 -17.54 -5.01 7.09
C GLU A 58 -18.94 -4.55 6.65
N GLY A 59 -19.04 -3.75 5.57
CA GLY A 59 -20.31 -3.28 4.98
C GLY A 59 -20.82 -4.10 3.79
N ILE A 60 -20.13 -5.17 3.39
CA ILE A 60 -20.52 -6.00 2.24
C ILE A 60 -21.50 -7.09 2.72
N THR A 61 -22.77 -6.96 2.35
CA THR A 61 -23.74 -8.07 2.39
C THR A 61 -23.21 -9.19 1.48
N ARG A 62 -22.67 -10.25 2.09
CA ARG A 62 -22.31 -11.48 1.36
C ARG A 62 -23.60 -12.13 0.85
N ILE A 63 -23.87 -12.01 -0.45
CA ILE A 63 -24.91 -12.79 -1.10
C ILE A 63 -24.39 -14.24 -1.15
N MET A 64 -24.72 -15.04 -0.16
CA MET A 64 -24.52 -16.48 -0.21
C MET A 64 -25.61 -17.06 -1.12
N VAL A 65 -25.22 -17.47 -2.33
CA VAL A 65 -26.06 -18.33 -3.15
C VAL A 65 -25.92 -19.73 -2.54
N SER A 66 -26.86 -20.11 -1.67
CA SER A 66 -27.05 -21.51 -1.32
C SER A 66 -27.57 -22.21 -2.56
N GLU A 67 -26.75 -23.08 -3.15
CA GLU A 67 -27.20 -24.09 -4.11
C GLU A 67 -28.16 -25.02 -3.37
N SER A 68 -29.45 -24.72 -3.48
CA SER A 68 -30.52 -25.66 -3.18
C SER A 68 -30.65 -26.57 -4.40
N GLU A 69 -29.87 -27.64 -4.44
CA GLU A 69 -30.09 -28.74 -5.38
C GLU A 69 -30.42 -30.01 -4.59
N GLU A 70 -31.73 -30.30 -4.61
CA GLU A 70 -32.49 -31.55 -4.45
C GLU A 70 -31.97 -32.70 -3.56
#